data_AF-A0A7C9IG33-F1
#
_entry.id   AF-A0A7C9IG33-F1
#
_cell.length_a   1.000
_cell.length_b   1.000
_cell.length_c   1.000
_cell.angle_alpha   90.00
_cell.angle_beta   90.00
_cell.angle_gamma   90.00
#
_symmetry.space_group_name_H-M   'P 1'
#
loop_
_entity.id
_entity.type
_entity.pdbx_description
1 polymer ?
#
loop_
_entity_poly.entity_id
_entity_poly.type
_entity_poly.pdbx_seq_one_letter_code
_entity_poly.pdbx_strand_id
1 'polypeptide(L)'
;MKLPRILYWVVGLLLVIAGSLGFIAGQNALPTETAVIEAGADLFAEQTGGARTACVGRPGEGEVWIIVRCDDGVAARTYLFNRQGRLLAFEGGPRA
;
A
#
# COMPACT_ATOMS: atom_id res chain seq x y z
N MET A 1 -43.27 23.71 7.83
CA MET A 1 -42.23 24.77 7.92
C MET A 1 -41.28 24.57 6.75
N LYS A 2 -41.15 25.55 5.83
CA LYS A 2 -40.18 25.47 4.72
C LYS A 2 -38.83 25.98 5.23
N LEU A 3 -37.81 25.13 5.23
CA LEU A 3 -36.47 25.53 5.63
C LEU A 3 -35.90 26.53 4.61
N PRO A 4 -35.17 27.57 5.06
CA PRO A 4 -34.64 28.58 4.16
C PRO A 4 -33.66 27.93 3.18
N ARG A 5 -33.75 28.33 1.91
CA ARG A 5 -32.98 27.72 0.80
C ARG A 5 -31.46 27.74 1.04
N ILE A 6 -30.98 28.71 1.82
CA ILE A 6 -29.60 28.84 2.29
C ILE A 6 -29.16 27.64 3.14
N LEU A 7 -30.02 27.09 3.98
CA LEU A 7 -29.66 25.98 4.86
C LEU A 7 -29.28 24.73 4.06
N TYR A 8 -30.00 24.44 2.97
CA TYR A 8 -29.66 23.32 2.08
C TYR A 8 -28.29 23.50 1.42
N TRP A 9 -27.95 24.72 1.01
CA TRP A 9 -26.63 25.03 0.46
C TRP A 9 -25.52 24.87 1.49
N VAL A 10 -25.73 25.36 2.71
CA VAL A 10 -24.75 25.23 3.80
C VAL A 10 -24.52 23.76 4.16
N VAL A 11 -25.59 22.96 4.29
CA VAL A 11 -25.48 21.53 4.59
C VAL A 11 -24.79 20.79 3.46
N GLY A 12 -25.14 21.06 2.20
CA GLY A 12 -24.49 20.46 1.04
C GLY A 12 -22.99 20.77 1.00
N LEU A 13 -22.61 22.03 1.24
CA LEU A 13 -21.21 22.45 1.30
C LEU A 13 -20.46 21.73 2.43
N LEU A 14 -21.05 21.63 3.61
CA LEU A 14 -20.45 20.93 4.75
C LEU A 14 -20.22 19.44 4.45
N LEU A 15 -21.16 18.77 3.78
CA LEU A 15 -21.00 17.37 3.39
C LEU A 15 -19.86 17.17 2.39
N VAL A 16 -19.73 18.07 1.41
CA VAL A 16 -18.62 18.01 0.44
C VAL A 16 -17.29 18.23 1.14
N ILE A 17 -17.20 19.23 2.04
CA ILE A 17 -15.97 19.50 2.80
C ILE A 17 -15.62 18.28 3.68
N ALA A 18 -16.58 17.78 4.46
CA ALA A 18 -16.36 16.63 5.33
C ALA A 18 -15.95 15.38 4.55
N GLY A 19 -16.61 15.09 3.42
CA GLY A 19 -16.26 13.99 2.53
C GLY A 19 -14.86 14.15 1.94
N SER A 20 -14.50 15.35 1.49
CA SER A 20 -13.17 15.62 0.94
C SER A 20 -12.06 15.46 1.98
N LEU A 21 -12.26 15.96 3.20
CA LEU A 21 -11.30 15.82 4.30
C LEU A 21 -11.18 14.36 4.73
N GLY A 22 -12.29 13.62 4.83
CA GLY A 22 -12.28 12.18 5.11
C GLY A 22 -11.54 11.37 4.05
N PHE A 23 -11.72 11.73 2.77
CA PHE A 23 -11.02 11.08 1.66
C PHE A 23 -9.51 11.35 1.67
N ILE A 24 -9.10 12.59 1.95
CA ILE A 24 -7.68 12.96 2.08
C ILE A 24 -7.06 12.25 3.29
N ALA A 25 -7.76 12.21 4.42
CA ALA A 25 -7.30 11.51 5.62
C ALA A 25 -7.16 10.00 5.37
N GLY A 26 -8.11 9.39 4.64
CA GLY A 26 -8.06 7.98 4.28
C GLY A 26 -6.87 7.63 3.38
N GLN A 27 -6.52 8.48 2.43
CA GLN A 27 -5.34 8.29 1.58
C GLN A 27 -4.01 8.41 2.34
N ASN A 28 -4.01 9.15 3.46
CA ASN A 28 -2.84 9.28 4.33
C ASN A 28 -2.77 8.20 5.42
N ALA A 29 -3.70 7.24 5.43
CA ALA A 29 -3.64 6.13 6.36
C ALA A 29 -2.40 5.27 6.05
N LEU A 30 -1.60 4.99 7.09
CA LEU A 30 -0.45 4.11 6.95
C LEU A 30 -0.92 2.69 6.61
N PRO A 31 -0.30 2.02 5.63
CA PRO A 31 -0.67 0.66 5.27
C PRO A 31 -0.33 -0.30 6.41
N THR A 32 -1.09 -1.40 6.48
CA THR A 32 -0.78 -2.49 7.40
C THR A 32 0.42 -3.29 6.89
N GLU A 33 1.10 -3.98 7.79
CA GLU A 33 2.21 -4.87 7.43
C GLU A 33 1.78 -5.91 6.40
N THR A 34 0.61 -6.52 6.60
CA THR A 34 0.03 -7.49 5.66
C THR A 34 -0.16 -6.87 4.27
N ALA A 35 -0.70 -5.65 4.18
CA ALA A 35 -0.90 -4.99 2.88
C ALA A 35 0.42 -4.77 2.14
N VAL A 36 1.50 -4.43 2.86
CA VAL A 36 2.84 -4.26 2.26
C VAL A 36 3.43 -5.59 1.79
N ILE A 37 3.27 -6.67 2.57
CA ILE A 37 3.74 -8.00 2.18
C ILE A 37 2.99 -8.49 0.92
N GLU A 38 1.67 -8.34 0.90
CA GLU A 38 0.84 -8.68 -0.26
C GLU A 38 1.25 -7.88 -1.50
N ALA A 39 1.51 -6.58 -1.36
CA ALA A 39 2.01 -5.75 -2.47
C ALA A 39 3.36 -6.24 -3.01
N GLY A 40 4.27 -6.67 -2.14
CA GLY A 40 5.53 -7.30 -2.57
C GLY A 40 5.32 -8.64 -3.29
N ALA A 41 4.36 -9.45 -2.83
CA ALA A 41 4.02 -10.72 -3.44
C ALA A 41 3.36 -10.55 -4.83
N ASP A 42 2.52 -9.53 -5.00
CA ASP A 42 1.94 -9.16 -6.29
C ASP A 42 3.03 -8.74 -7.28
N LEU A 43 3.97 -7.89 -6.85
CA LEU A 43 5.12 -7.49 -7.67
C LEU A 43 5.97 -8.69 -8.10
N PHE A 44 6.17 -9.67 -7.21
CA PHE A 44 6.90 -10.89 -7.56
C PHE A 44 6.15 -11.70 -8.62
N ALA A 45 4.87 -11.98 -8.39
CA ALA A 45 4.05 -12.74 -9.33
C ALA A 45 3.97 -12.08 -10.71
N GLU A 46 3.83 -10.76 -10.77
CA GLU A 46 3.82 -9.99 -12.02
C GLU A 46 5.17 -10.04 -12.75
N GLN A 47 6.29 -9.98 -12.02
CA GLN A 47 7.63 -9.87 -12.60
C GLN A 47 8.26 -11.22 -12.98
N THR A 48 7.89 -12.29 -12.28
CA THR A 48 8.53 -13.62 -12.45
C THR A 48 7.54 -14.71 -12.85
N GLY A 49 6.23 -14.50 -12.68
CA GLY A 49 5.23 -15.56 -12.77
C GLY A 49 5.22 -16.51 -11.56
N GLY A 50 6.02 -16.21 -10.52
CA GLY A 50 6.14 -17.03 -9.33
C GLY A 50 4.91 -16.96 -8.41
N ALA A 51 4.82 -17.91 -7.48
CA ALA A 51 3.69 -17.98 -6.56
C ALA A 51 3.77 -16.90 -5.47
N ARG A 52 2.64 -16.23 -5.18
CA ARG A 52 2.54 -15.22 -4.10
C ARG A 52 2.94 -15.79 -2.72
N THR A 53 2.67 -17.07 -2.48
CA THR A 53 2.99 -17.77 -1.24
C THR A 53 4.48 -18.04 -1.05
N ALA A 54 5.31 -17.78 -2.06
CA ALA A 54 6.76 -17.87 -2.00
C ALA A 54 7.41 -16.67 -1.28
N CYS A 55 6.61 -15.72 -0.81
CA CYS A 55 7.05 -14.47 -0.20
C CYS A 55 6.95 -14.47 1.33
N VAL A 56 7.95 -13.90 1.98
CA VAL A 56 8.01 -13.74 3.44
C VAL A 56 8.39 -12.31 3.77
N GLY A 57 7.61 -11.67 4.64
CA GLY A 57 7.92 -10.37 5.21
C GLY A 57 8.89 -10.48 6.39
N ARG A 58 9.83 -9.55 6.48
CA ARG A 58 10.69 -9.34 7.65
C ARG A 58 10.75 -7.86 8.03
N PRO A 59 10.90 -7.54 9.33
CA PRO A 59 11.18 -6.18 9.75
C PRO A 59 12.48 -5.66 9.10
N GLY A 60 12.45 -4.42 8.62
CA GLY A 60 13.63 -3.68 8.20
C GLY A 60 14.19 -2.80 9.31
N GLU A 61 15.23 -2.03 8.97
CA GLU A 61 15.84 -1.05 9.85
C GLU A 61 15.96 0.32 9.17
N GLY A 62 15.93 1.40 9.97
CA GLY A 62 16.07 2.77 9.47
C GLY A 62 14.90 3.21 8.58
N GLU A 63 15.21 3.60 7.34
CA GLU A 63 14.22 4.04 6.35
C GLU A 63 13.38 2.87 5.79
N VAL A 64 13.93 1.65 5.85
CA VAL A 64 13.22 0.43 5.45
C VAL A 64 12.38 -0.05 6.63
N TRP A 65 11.08 -0.13 6.42
CA TRP A 65 10.13 -0.65 7.40
C TRP A 65 9.96 -2.16 7.26
N ILE A 66 9.72 -2.64 6.04
CA ILE A 66 9.49 -4.06 5.75
C ILE A 66 10.33 -4.48 4.55
N ILE A 67 10.94 -5.64 4.68
CA ILE A 67 11.67 -6.35 3.63
C ILE A 67 10.79 -7.53 3.22
N VAL A 68 10.35 -7.57 1.97
CA VAL A 68 9.61 -8.73 1.42
C VAL A 68 10.56 -9.53 0.57
N ARG A 69 10.86 -10.76 0.99
CA ARG A 69 11.74 -11.68 0.27
C ARG A 69 10.91 -12.78 -0.35
N CYS A 70 10.97 -12.90 -1.67
CA CYS A 70 10.25 -13.88 -2.45
C CYS A 70 11.22 -14.84 -3.13
N ASP A 71 10.91 -16.12 -3.06
CA ASP A 71 11.77 -17.19 -3.56
C ASP A 71 10.97 -18.44 -3.90
N ASP A 72 10.82 -18.73 -5.19
CA ASP A 72 10.08 -19.90 -5.70
C ASP A 72 10.99 -21.04 -6.21
N GLY A 73 12.29 -20.97 -5.90
CA GLY A 73 13.27 -21.92 -6.41
C GLY A 73 13.85 -21.56 -7.78
N VAL A 74 13.13 -20.81 -8.62
CA VAL A 74 13.53 -20.43 -9.99
C VAL A 74 13.99 -18.97 -10.04
N ALA A 75 13.29 -18.09 -9.34
CA ALA A 75 13.61 -16.68 -9.22
C ALA A 75 13.60 -16.28 -7.74
N ALA A 76 14.50 -15.38 -7.39
CA ALA A 76 14.54 -14.78 -6.07
C ALA A 76 14.57 -13.26 -6.19
N ARG A 77 13.69 -12.58 -5.44
CA ARG A 77 13.64 -11.12 -5.36
C ARG A 77 13.41 -10.63 -3.93
N THR A 78 13.96 -9.47 -3.64
CA THR A 78 13.81 -8.76 -2.37
C THR A 78 13.28 -7.37 -2.64
N TYR A 79 12.22 -6.98 -1.95
CA TYR A 79 11.56 -5.68 -2.07
C TYR A 79 11.65 -4.93 -0.74
N LEU A 80 12.10 -3.68 -0.79
CA LEU A 80 12.29 -2.84 0.39
C LEU A 80 11.19 -1.78 0.43
N PHE A 81 10.39 -1.77 1.49
CA PHE A 81 9.27 -0.83 1.66
C PHE A 81 9.50 0.11 2.83
N ASN A 82 9.07 1.36 2.71
CA ASN A 82 9.04 2.32 3.81
C ASN A 82 7.73 2.24 4.62
N ARG A 83 7.61 3.02 5.71
CA ARG A 83 6.39 3.03 6.57
C ARG A 83 5.11 3.47 5.86
N GLN A 84 5.23 4.17 4.74
CA GLN A 84 4.10 4.56 3.90
C GLN A 84 3.72 3.46 2.89
N GLY A 85 4.38 2.30 2.93
CA GLY A 85 4.20 1.21 1.97
C GLY A 85 4.72 1.52 0.57
N ARG A 86 5.56 2.54 0.43
CA ARG A 86 6.22 2.85 -0.85
C ARG A 86 7.43 1.94 -1.02
N LEU A 87 7.55 1.36 -2.21
CA LEU A 87 8.75 0.65 -2.63
C LEU A 87 9.92 1.63 -2.72
N LEU A 88 11.00 1.36 -1.98
CA LEU A 88 12.24 2.13 -1.98
C LEU A 88 13.21 1.57 -3.02
N ALA A 89 13.38 0.26 -3.03
CA ALA A 89 14.25 -0.47 -3.95
C ALA A 89 13.82 -1.94 -4.07
N PHE A 90 14.28 -2.61 -5.11
CA PHE A 90 14.16 -4.06 -5.24
C PHE A 90 15.44 -4.64 -5.85
N GLU A 91 15.77 -5.88 -5.48
CA GLU A 91 16.97 -6.58 -5.92
C GLU A 91 16.65 -8.04 -6.25
N GLY A 92 17.29 -8.62 -7.27
CA GLY A 92 17.15 -10.02 -7.64
C GLY A 92 17.04 -10.29 -9.15
N GLY A 93 17.07 -11.58 -9.54
CA GLY A 93 17.11 -12.04 -10.93
C GLY A 93 16.85 -13.56 -11.07
N PRO A 94 16.86 -14.11 -12.31
CA PRO A 94 16.73 -15.55 -12.54
C PRO A 94 17.87 -16.30 -11.83
N ARG A 95 17.59 -17.45 -11.22
CA ARG A 95 18.66 -18.33 -10.74
C ARG A 95 19.29 -19.06 -11.92
N ALA A 96 20.63 -19.04 -11.95
CA ALA A 96 21.43 -19.83 -12.87
C ALA A 96 21.39 -21.32 -12.53
#